data_AF-A0A418W8K3-F1
#
_entry.id   AF-A0A418W8K3-F1
#
_cell.length_a   1.000
_cell.length_b   1.000
_cell.length_c   1.000
_cell.angle_alpha   90.00
_cell.angle_beta   90.00
_cell.angle_gamma   90.00
#
_symmetry.space_group_name_H-M   'P 1'
#
loop_
_entity.id
_entity.type
_entity.pdbx_description
1 polymer ?
#
loop_
_entity_poly.entity_id
_entity_poly.type
_entity_poly.pdbx_seq_one_letter_code
_entity_poly.pdbx_strand_id
1 'polypeptide(L)'
;MSSVNARPAWTADFENDLFNGVITKVAPHLPLKPPAETRDAQTAAEIAEVAEFTARVAAHDTFIVQAISKAITHLDIDTDFHLKLSRQVGDDGHHAEVARERLIALTGEDQLPLIEGYIRQLWAALGDLPYRDLFGFLAFQFHYELHIQGRLRAEGRTAKIRYGRKKEVPDATATGQEANDELVHRINIVQWVQKILAGVPPEQREDWIARLIAADDEAQRALNPYLRHRIANAGRAWQSDLTNVTEIYDTFRREVLAYLVEKPAAALPALTSLAA
;
A
#
# COMPACT_ATOMS: atom_id res chain seq x y z
N MET A 1 37.03 16.88 -2.33
CA MET A 1 36.15 15.83 -2.84
C MET A 1 35.05 15.65 -1.82
N SER A 2 33.88 16.26 -2.07
CA SER A 2 32.73 16.14 -1.18
C SER A 2 32.22 14.71 -1.25
N SER A 3 32.18 13.99 -0.13
CA SER A 3 31.49 12.71 -0.05
C SER A 3 30.04 12.94 -0.45
N VAL A 4 29.65 12.47 -1.62
CA VAL A 4 28.23 12.26 -1.92
C VAL A 4 27.79 11.23 -0.91
N ASN A 5 27.06 11.65 0.14
CA ASN A 5 26.44 10.71 1.06
C ASN A 5 25.51 9.85 0.22
N ALA A 6 25.93 8.62 -0.06
CA ALA A 6 25.09 7.64 -0.72
C ALA A 6 23.82 7.51 0.13
N ARG A 7 22.65 7.59 -0.52
CA ARG A 7 21.38 7.43 0.19
C ARG A 7 21.35 6.06 0.86
N PRO A 8 20.68 5.93 2.02
CA PRO A 8 20.43 4.62 2.58
C PRO A 8 19.64 3.79 1.55
N ALA A 9 20.01 2.52 1.41
CA ALA A 9 19.22 1.58 0.62
C ALA A 9 17.81 1.47 1.23
N TRP A 10 16.80 1.25 0.39
CA TRP A 10 15.46 0.96 0.89
C TRP A 10 15.46 -0.42 1.54
N THR A 11 15.25 -0.46 2.85
CA THR A 11 15.21 -1.67 3.68
C THR A 11 14.03 -1.60 4.66
N ALA A 12 13.70 -2.72 5.29
CA ALA A 12 12.69 -2.73 6.34
C ALA A 12 13.01 -1.76 7.49
N ASP A 13 14.28 -1.70 7.88
CA ASP A 13 14.76 -0.81 8.95
C ASP A 13 14.64 0.66 8.55
N PHE A 14 15.05 1.00 7.33
CA PHE A 14 14.90 2.36 6.82
C PHE A 14 13.43 2.79 6.76
N GLU A 15 12.54 1.92 6.28
CA GLU A 15 11.09 2.21 6.22
C GLU A 15 10.48 2.34 7.63
N ASN A 16 10.95 1.54 8.59
CA ASN A 16 10.58 1.67 10.01
C ASN A 16 11.02 2.99 10.61
N ASP A 17 12.26 3.40 10.37
CA ASP A 17 12.79 4.67 10.87
C ASP A 17 12.07 5.86 10.23
N LEU A 18 11.81 5.80 8.92
CA LEU A 18 11.04 6.81 8.20
C LEU A 18 9.65 6.96 8.81
N PHE A 19 8.94 5.84 9.01
CA PHE A 19 7.61 5.85 9.60
C PHE A 19 7.62 6.34 11.06
N ASN A 20 8.60 5.94 11.86
CA ASN A 20 8.75 6.43 13.25
C ASN A 20 9.00 7.94 13.31
N GLY A 21 9.76 8.48 12.36
CA GLY A 21 9.94 9.92 12.20
C GLY A 21 8.63 10.64 11.92
N VAL A 22 7.79 10.10 11.02
CA VAL A 22 6.45 10.61 10.75
C VAL A 22 5.59 10.61 12.02
N ILE A 23 5.49 9.47 12.70
CA ILE A 23 4.66 9.34 13.92
C ILE A 23 5.10 10.32 15.00
N THR A 24 6.40 10.45 15.24
CA THR A 24 6.94 11.40 16.23
C THR A 24 6.55 12.85 15.90
N LYS A 25 6.44 13.19 14.62
CA LYS A 25 6.13 14.54 14.14
C LYS A 25 4.64 14.87 14.18
N VAL A 26 3.78 13.97 13.68
CA VAL A 26 2.37 14.29 13.41
C VAL A 26 1.36 13.53 14.29
N ALA A 27 1.79 12.47 14.97
CA ALA A 27 0.93 11.67 15.82
C ALA A 27 1.66 11.10 17.05
N PRO A 28 2.28 11.95 17.89
CA PRO A 28 3.13 11.50 19.01
C PRO A 28 2.38 10.73 20.10
N HIS A 29 1.05 10.71 20.06
CA HIS A 29 0.20 9.90 20.93
C HIS A 29 0.18 8.41 20.52
N LEU A 30 0.53 8.10 19.27
CA LEU A 30 0.57 6.73 18.78
C LEU A 30 1.86 6.03 19.22
N PRO A 31 1.81 4.73 19.56
CA PRO A 31 3.01 4.00 19.95
C PRO A 31 3.96 3.83 18.76
N LEU A 32 5.26 3.79 19.03
CA LEU A 32 6.29 3.54 18.01
C LEU A 32 6.46 2.05 17.68
N LYS A 33 5.83 1.16 18.46
CA LYS A 33 5.89 -0.29 18.30
C LYS A 33 4.47 -0.86 18.26
N PRO A 34 4.25 -1.99 17.57
CA PRO A 34 2.99 -2.70 17.64
C PRO A 34 2.58 -3.04 19.08
N PRO A 35 1.27 -3.19 19.35
CA PRO A 35 0.81 -3.60 20.67
C PRO A 35 1.33 -5.02 20.95
N ALA A 36 1.71 -5.27 22.21
CA ALA A 36 2.21 -6.58 22.62
C ALA A 36 1.12 -7.66 22.55
N GLU A 37 -0.15 -7.27 22.69
CA GLU A 37 -1.30 -8.17 22.68
C GLU A 37 -2.43 -7.62 21.83
N THR A 38 -3.03 -8.51 21.04
CA THR A 38 -4.28 -8.32 20.31
C THR A 38 -5.17 -9.53 20.60
N ARG A 39 -6.48 -9.39 20.44
CA ARG A 39 -7.43 -10.51 20.58
C ARG A 39 -8.18 -10.80 19.29
N ASP A 40 -8.81 -11.97 19.25
CA ASP A 40 -9.74 -12.32 18.19
C ASP A 40 -11.04 -11.50 18.27
N ALA A 41 -11.74 -11.41 17.14
CA ALA A 41 -13.12 -10.94 17.10
C ALA A 41 -14.03 -11.93 17.84
N GLN A 42 -14.88 -11.43 18.74
CA GLN A 42 -15.68 -12.26 19.64
C GLN A 42 -17.19 -12.10 19.41
N THR A 43 -17.64 -10.91 19.00
CA THR A 43 -19.06 -10.64 18.76
C THR A 43 -19.42 -10.80 17.30
N ALA A 44 -20.69 -11.05 17.00
CA ALA A 44 -21.18 -11.10 15.61
C ALA A 44 -20.91 -9.79 14.84
N ALA A 45 -20.97 -8.65 15.50
CA ALA A 45 -20.65 -7.35 14.90
C ALA A 45 -19.16 -7.23 14.57
N GLU A 46 -18.27 -7.62 15.48
CA GLU A 46 -16.82 -7.63 15.23
C GLU A 46 -16.47 -8.60 14.09
N ILE A 47 -17.08 -9.78 14.08
CA ILE A 47 -16.88 -10.77 13.01
C ILE A 47 -17.32 -10.20 11.66
N ALA A 48 -18.47 -9.52 11.59
CA ALA A 48 -18.95 -8.91 10.36
C ALA A 48 -18.00 -7.81 9.83
N GLU A 49 -17.48 -6.96 10.71
CA GLU A 49 -16.53 -5.89 10.32
C GLU A 49 -15.19 -6.47 9.84
N VAL A 50 -14.68 -7.51 10.52
CA VAL A 50 -13.47 -8.23 10.09
C VAL A 50 -13.71 -8.96 8.76
N ALA A 51 -14.89 -9.54 8.56
CA ALA A 51 -15.26 -10.18 7.29
C ALA A 51 -15.30 -9.17 6.14
N GLU A 52 -15.93 -8.00 6.35
CA GLU A 52 -15.92 -6.92 5.35
C GLU A 52 -14.48 -6.48 5.03
N PHE A 53 -13.64 -6.30 6.04
CA PHE A 53 -12.25 -5.91 5.85
C PHE A 53 -11.48 -6.98 5.05
N THR A 54 -11.65 -8.26 5.41
CA THR A 54 -10.97 -9.38 4.74
C THR A 54 -11.40 -9.52 3.28
N ALA A 55 -12.69 -9.30 2.98
CA ALA A 55 -13.18 -9.26 1.60
C ALA A 55 -12.55 -8.13 0.79
N ARG A 56 -12.28 -6.98 1.41
CA ARG A 56 -11.58 -5.85 0.77
C ARG A 56 -10.10 -6.14 0.54
N VAL A 57 -9.44 -6.90 1.42
CA VAL A 57 -8.06 -7.38 1.20
C VAL A 57 -8.02 -8.31 -0.02
N ALA A 58 -8.88 -9.32 -0.07
CA ALA A 58 -8.96 -10.21 -1.23
C ALA A 58 -9.19 -9.45 -2.55
N ALA A 59 -10.06 -8.42 -2.52
CA ALA A 59 -10.33 -7.57 -3.67
C ALA A 59 -9.14 -6.67 -4.04
N HIS A 60 -8.40 -6.15 -3.05
CA HIS A 60 -7.22 -5.33 -3.25
C HIS A 60 -6.14 -6.10 -4.01
N ASP A 61 -5.78 -7.29 -3.55
CA ASP A 61 -4.69 -8.08 -4.14
C ASP A 61 -5.12 -8.62 -5.51
N THR A 62 -6.38 -9.06 -5.65
CA THR A 62 -6.93 -9.44 -6.96
C THR A 62 -6.90 -8.28 -7.95
N PHE A 63 -7.19 -7.06 -7.50
CA PHE A 63 -7.12 -5.87 -8.35
C PHE A 63 -5.70 -5.56 -8.80
N ILE A 64 -4.70 -5.73 -7.91
CA ILE A 64 -3.29 -5.55 -8.28
C ILE A 64 -2.90 -6.55 -9.37
N VAL A 65 -3.24 -7.84 -9.20
CA VAL A 65 -3.02 -8.87 -10.22
C VAL A 65 -3.58 -8.47 -11.59
N GLN A 66 -4.83 -8.00 -11.62
CA GLN A 66 -5.49 -7.58 -12.87
C GLN A 66 -4.82 -6.34 -13.48
N ALA A 67 -4.45 -5.35 -12.65
CA ALA A 67 -3.82 -4.11 -13.11
C ALA A 67 -2.42 -4.36 -13.67
N ILE A 68 -1.57 -5.12 -12.95
CA ILE A 68 -0.22 -5.47 -13.40
C ILE A 68 -0.27 -6.31 -14.68
N SER A 69 -1.16 -7.30 -14.74
CA SER A 69 -1.31 -8.15 -15.95
C SER A 69 -1.66 -7.33 -17.19
N LYS A 70 -2.50 -6.29 -17.05
CA LYS A 70 -2.77 -5.34 -18.13
C LYS A 70 -1.56 -4.48 -18.44
N ALA A 71 -0.89 -3.92 -17.44
CA ALA A 71 0.25 -3.04 -17.64
C ALA A 71 1.41 -3.72 -18.38
N ILE A 72 1.80 -4.94 -17.97
CA ILE A 72 2.90 -5.72 -18.61
C ILE A 72 2.65 -5.96 -20.10
N THR A 73 1.39 -6.05 -20.52
CA THR A 73 1.04 -6.32 -21.93
C THR A 73 0.92 -5.07 -22.78
N HIS A 74 0.81 -3.87 -22.18
CA HIS A 74 0.52 -2.62 -22.88
C HIS A 74 1.62 -1.57 -22.77
N LEU A 75 2.48 -1.65 -21.74
CA LEU A 75 3.50 -0.65 -21.47
C LEU A 75 4.89 -1.13 -21.88
N ASP A 76 5.74 -0.19 -22.26
CA ASP A 76 7.17 -0.45 -22.49
C ASP A 76 7.91 -0.50 -21.15
N ILE A 77 7.92 -1.68 -20.54
CA ILE A 77 8.61 -1.98 -19.28
C ILE A 77 9.78 -2.93 -19.60
N ASP A 78 10.96 -2.64 -19.05
CA ASP A 78 12.14 -3.44 -19.33
C ASP A 78 12.04 -4.86 -18.73
N THR A 79 12.65 -5.84 -19.41
CA THR A 79 12.54 -7.27 -19.06
C THR A 79 12.91 -7.59 -17.62
N ASP A 80 13.89 -6.88 -17.03
CA ASP A 80 14.26 -7.08 -15.62
C ASP A 80 13.08 -6.75 -14.69
N PHE A 81 12.38 -5.64 -14.94
CA PHE A 81 11.22 -5.29 -14.15
C PHE A 81 9.99 -6.16 -14.47
N HIS A 82 9.83 -6.65 -15.70
CA HIS A 82 8.82 -7.67 -16.00
C HIS A 82 8.96 -8.93 -15.15
N LEU A 83 10.19 -9.40 -14.88
CA LEU A 83 10.41 -10.56 -14.01
C LEU A 83 10.00 -10.27 -12.55
N LYS A 84 10.29 -9.06 -12.07
CA LYS A 84 9.89 -8.59 -10.74
C LYS A 84 8.36 -8.48 -10.61
N LEU A 85 7.70 -7.94 -11.62
CA LEU A 85 6.23 -7.86 -11.67
C LEU A 85 5.58 -9.24 -11.81
N SER A 86 6.21 -10.18 -12.52
CA SER A 86 5.72 -11.56 -12.61
C SER A 86 5.71 -12.25 -11.24
N ARG A 87 6.72 -11.97 -10.40
CA ARG A 87 6.71 -12.41 -9.00
C ARG A 87 5.55 -11.77 -8.24
N GLN A 88 5.42 -10.45 -8.30
CA GLN A 88 4.36 -9.71 -7.60
C GLN A 88 2.96 -10.23 -7.97
N VAL A 89 2.70 -10.51 -9.24
CA VAL A 89 1.44 -11.15 -9.68
C VAL A 89 1.20 -12.50 -9.01
N GLY A 90 2.24 -13.32 -8.82
CA GLY A 90 2.14 -14.59 -8.12
C GLY A 90 1.89 -14.43 -6.62
N ASP A 91 2.64 -13.52 -5.98
CA ASP A 91 2.58 -13.25 -4.55
C ASP A 91 1.20 -12.65 -4.18
N ASP A 92 0.75 -11.58 -4.87
CA ASP A 92 -0.56 -10.96 -4.66
C ASP A 92 -1.72 -11.91 -4.99
N GLY A 93 -1.56 -12.75 -6.03
CA GLY A 93 -2.54 -13.77 -6.37
C GLY A 93 -2.74 -14.78 -5.24
N HIS A 94 -1.64 -15.17 -4.57
CA HIS A 94 -1.70 -16.02 -3.39
C HIS A 94 -2.31 -15.30 -2.18
N HIS A 95 -1.95 -14.04 -1.93
CA HIS A 95 -2.53 -13.25 -0.83
C HIS A 95 -4.04 -13.09 -0.98
N ALA A 96 -4.52 -12.84 -2.20
CA ALA A 96 -5.94 -12.76 -2.53
C ALA A 96 -6.69 -14.05 -2.18
N GLU A 97 -6.12 -15.21 -2.54
CA GLU A 97 -6.68 -16.52 -2.23
C GLU A 97 -6.74 -16.74 -0.72
N VAL A 98 -5.63 -16.51 -0.01
CA VAL A 98 -5.55 -16.66 1.46
C VAL A 98 -6.57 -15.77 2.16
N ALA A 99 -6.76 -14.53 1.69
CA ALA A 99 -7.79 -13.64 2.23
C ALA A 99 -9.21 -14.20 2.00
N ARG A 100 -9.50 -14.77 0.83
CA ARG A 100 -10.79 -15.43 0.57
C ARG A 100 -11.00 -16.68 1.44
N GLU A 101 -9.96 -17.51 1.62
CA GLU A 101 -10.04 -18.68 2.50
C GLU A 101 -10.30 -18.26 3.95
N ARG A 102 -9.63 -17.21 4.43
CA ARG A 102 -9.88 -16.61 5.75
C ARG A 102 -11.32 -16.10 5.86
N LEU A 103 -11.85 -15.49 4.81
CA LEU A 103 -13.23 -15.01 4.78
C LEU A 103 -14.23 -16.16 4.89
N ILE A 104 -14.03 -17.24 4.12
CA ILE A 104 -14.84 -18.47 4.21
C ILE A 104 -14.75 -19.07 5.61
N ALA A 105 -13.55 -19.14 6.17
CA ALA A 105 -13.35 -19.65 7.52
C ALA A 105 -14.07 -18.76 8.55
N LEU A 106 -14.14 -17.45 8.35
CA LEU A 106 -14.77 -16.51 9.27
C LEU A 106 -16.31 -16.55 9.22
N THR A 107 -16.88 -16.62 8.02
CA THR A 107 -18.33 -16.49 7.80
C THR A 107 -19.04 -17.83 7.61
N GLY A 108 -18.30 -18.89 7.26
CA GLY A 108 -18.85 -20.17 6.81
C GLY A 108 -19.31 -20.19 5.36
N GLU A 109 -19.15 -19.08 4.63
CA GLU A 109 -19.67 -18.90 3.27
C GLU A 109 -18.65 -18.23 2.35
N ASP A 110 -18.65 -18.63 1.08
CA ASP A 110 -17.86 -17.97 0.05
C ASP A 110 -18.53 -16.68 -0.41
N GLN A 111 -17.97 -15.55 0.02
CA GLN A 111 -18.46 -14.21 -0.25
C GLN A 111 -17.90 -13.64 -1.57
N LEU A 112 -17.68 -14.49 -2.58
CA LEU A 112 -17.13 -14.08 -3.89
C LEU A 112 -17.88 -12.88 -4.52
N PRO A 113 -19.23 -12.81 -4.52
CA PRO A 113 -19.94 -11.64 -5.06
C PRO A 113 -19.58 -10.31 -4.37
N LEU A 114 -19.26 -10.35 -3.08
CA LEU A 114 -18.82 -9.18 -2.32
C LEU A 114 -17.41 -8.74 -2.76
N ILE A 115 -16.48 -9.69 -2.89
CA ILE A 115 -15.11 -9.46 -3.39
C ILE A 115 -15.17 -8.84 -4.79
N GLU A 116 -15.95 -9.41 -5.70
CA GLU A 116 -16.14 -8.86 -7.05
C GLU A 116 -16.72 -7.45 -7.03
N GLY A 117 -17.64 -7.16 -6.10
CA GLY A 117 -18.19 -5.83 -5.89
C GLY A 117 -17.11 -4.81 -5.55
N TYR A 118 -16.15 -5.16 -4.69
CA TYR A 118 -15.03 -4.30 -4.34
C TYR A 118 -14.01 -4.16 -5.48
N ILE A 119 -13.74 -5.22 -6.24
CA ILE A 119 -12.91 -5.13 -7.45
C ILE A 119 -13.52 -4.15 -8.45
N ARG A 120 -14.84 -4.20 -8.67
CA ARG A 120 -15.55 -3.25 -9.54
C ARG A 120 -15.45 -1.81 -9.03
N GLN A 121 -15.50 -1.59 -7.71
CA GLN A 121 -15.30 -0.26 -7.13
C GLN A 121 -13.89 0.27 -7.37
N LEU A 122 -12.87 -0.57 -7.23
CA LEU A 122 -11.48 -0.20 -7.52
C LEU A 122 -11.26 0.17 -8.99
N TRP A 123 -11.80 -0.63 -9.92
CA TRP A 123 -11.78 -0.28 -11.34
C TRP A 123 -12.58 0.96 -11.67
N ALA A 124 -13.73 1.18 -11.02
CA ALA A 124 -14.52 2.39 -11.22
C ALA A 124 -13.78 3.65 -10.71
N ALA A 125 -12.98 3.52 -9.65
CA ALA A 125 -12.18 4.62 -9.12
C ALA A 125 -10.99 4.94 -10.03
N LEU A 126 -10.19 3.94 -10.40
CA LEU A 126 -8.92 4.15 -11.10
C LEU A 126 -9.02 4.14 -12.62
N GLY A 127 -10.07 3.55 -13.19
CA GLY A 127 -10.25 3.47 -14.63
C GLY A 127 -9.06 2.81 -15.32
N ASP A 128 -8.51 3.49 -16.32
CA ASP A 128 -7.35 3.04 -17.08
C ASP A 128 -6.00 3.46 -16.49
N LEU A 129 -5.98 4.28 -15.43
CA LEU A 129 -4.76 4.86 -14.85
C LEU A 129 -3.61 3.85 -14.65
N PRO A 130 -3.83 2.63 -14.11
CA PRO A 130 -2.74 1.68 -13.89
C PRO A 130 -2.09 1.14 -15.17
N TYR A 131 -2.71 1.28 -16.34
CA TYR A 131 -2.17 0.76 -17.60
C TYR A 131 -2.19 1.78 -18.75
N ARG A 132 -2.54 3.04 -18.46
CA ARG A 132 -2.63 4.12 -19.44
C ARG A 132 -1.26 4.54 -19.97
N ASP A 133 -0.31 4.75 -19.06
CA ASP A 133 1.06 5.13 -19.36
C ASP A 133 1.98 4.77 -18.18
N LEU A 134 3.30 4.96 -18.35
CA LEU A 134 4.29 4.67 -17.32
C LEU A 134 4.05 5.45 -16.01
N PHE A 135 3.62 6.71 -16.07
CA PHE A 135 3.43 7.54 -14.88
C PHE A 135 2.18 7.12 -14.10
N GLY A 136 1.10 6.79 -14.81
CA GLY A 136 -0.09 6.20 -14.21
C GLY A 136 0.21 4.85 -13.54
N PHE A 137 1.00 3.99 -14.19
CA PHE A 137 1.42 2.73 -13.60
C PHE A 137 2.31 2.92 -12.37
N LEU A 138 3.26 3.86 -12.40
CA LEU A 138 4.08 4.20 -11.24
C LEU A 138 3.24 4.76 -10.09
N ALA A 139 2.29 5.66 -10.37
CA ALA A 139 1.38 6.20 -9.36
C ALA A 139 0.53 5.09 -8.72
N PHE A 140 0.05 4.14 -9.51
CA PHE A 140 -0.61 2.93 -9.04
C PHE A 140 0.31 2.11 -8.12
N GLN A 141 1.52 1.75 -8.58
CA GLN A 141 2.48 0.99 -7.78
C GLN A 141 2.84 1.73 -6.47
N PHE A 142 3.04 3.04 -6.52
CA PHE A 142 3.37 3.82 -5.32
C PHE A 142 2.23 3.81 -4.32
N HIS A 143 0.98 3.93 -4.78
CA HIS A 143 -0.16 3.85 -3.89
C HIS A 143 -0.23 2.50 -3.17
N TYR A 144 -0.27 1.41 -3.94
CA TYR A 144 -0.58 0.07 -3.46
C TYR A 144 0.57 -0.57 -2.69
N GLU A 145 1.82 -0.21 -3.00
CA GLU A 145 2.98 -0.83 -2.38
C GLU A 145 3.60 0.10 -1.33
N LEU A 146 3.85 1.36 -1.67
CA LEU A 146 4.63 2.27 -0.81
C LEU A 146 3.75 3.09 0.12
N HIS A 147 2.88 3.94 -0.41
CA HIS A 147 2.12 4.93 0.38
C HIS A 147 1.19 4.28 1.40
N ILE A 148 0.59 3.14 1.04
CA ILE A 148 -0.32 2.37 1.91
C ILE A 148 0.31 2.01 3.26
N GLN A 149 1.64 1.87 3.32
CA GLN A 149 2.37 1.49 4.54
C GLN A 149 2.17 2.50 5.67
N GLY A 150 2.08 3.81 5.36
CA GLY A 150 1.83 4.84 6.39
C GLY A 150 0.54 4.56 7.16
N ARG A 151 -0.51 4.16 6.45
CA ARG A 151 -1.79 3.80 7.05
C ARG A 151 -1.76 2.42 7.71
N LEU A 152 -1.29 1.39 7.01
CA LEU A 152 -1.27 0.01 7.52
C LEU A 152 -0.48 -0.11 8.83
N ARG A 153 0.64 0.60 8.92
CA ARG A 153 1.48 0.62 10.13
C ARG A 153 0.81 1.38 11.27
N ALA A 154 0.14 2.50 10.99
CA ALA A 154 -0.62 3.23 12.01
C ALA A 154 -1.73 2.37 12.60
N GLU A 155 -2.52 1.73 11.73
CA GLU A 155 -3.61 0.83 12.12
C GLU A 155 -3.10 -0.37 12.92
N GLY A 156 -2.04 -1.03 12.44
CA GLY A 156 -1.46 -2.19 13.09
C GLY A 156 -0.83 -1.88 14.45
N ARG A 157 -0.39 -0.64 14.69
CA ARG A 157 0.21 -0.22 15.96
C ARG A 157 -0.81 0.07 17.07
N THR A 158 -2.07 0.22 16.72
CA THR A 158 -3.14 0.53 17.67
C THR A 158 -4.27 -0.49 17.65
N ALA A 159 -4.18 -1.50 16.78
CA ALA A 159 -5.15 -2.57 16.65
C ALA A 159 -5.36 -3.27 18.00
N LYS A 160 -6.62 -3.44 18.39
CA LYS A 160 -7.02 -4.24 19.56
C LYS A 160 -7.52 -5.61 19.13
N ILE A 161 -8.14 -5.65 17.96
CA ILE A 161 -8.53 -6.89 17.29
C ILE A 161 -7.50 -7.18 16.21
N ARG A 162 -7.01 -8.41 16.20
CA ARG A 162 -6.26 -8.98 15.09
C ARG A 162 -6.73 -10.40 14.99
N TYR A 163 -7.11 -10.82 13.79
CA TYR A 163 -7.63 -12.17 13.66
C TYR A 163 -6.51 -13.18 13.96
N GLY A 164 -6.63 -13.89 15.07
CA GLY A 164 -5.84 -15.05 15.42
C GLY A 164 -6.41 -16.28 14.75
N ARG A 165 -5.57 -16.90 13.92
CA ARG A 165 -5.49 -18.34 13.67
C ARG A 165 -6.78 -19.12 13.98
N LYS A 166 -7.71 -19.18 13.04
CA LYS A 166 -8.24 -20.52 12.76
C LYS A 166 -7.03 -21.33 12.30
N LYS A 167 -6.54 -22.23 13.17
CA LYS A 167 -5.33 -23.07 13.01
C LYS A 167 -5.32 -23.92 11.71
N GLU A 168 -6.35 -23.83 10.90
CA GLU A 168 -6.64 -24.63 9.72
C GLU A 168 -6.19 -23.96 8.42
N VAL A 169 -6.09 -22.62 8.39
CA VAL A 169 -5.53 -21.88 7.23
C VAL A 169 -4.12 -21.43 7.60
N PRO A 170 -3.08 -21.80 6.84
CA PRO A 170 -1.73 -21.30 7.05
C PRO A 170 -1.73 -19.77 7.07
N ASP A 171 -1.33 -19.20 8.19
CA ASP A 171 -1.23 -17.77 8.32
C ASP A 171 0.10 -17.33 7.71
N ALA A 172 0.10 -16.89 6.45
CA ALA A 172 1.27 -16.33 5.78
C ALA A 172 1.87 -15.11 6.54
N THR A 173 1.08 -14.47 7.41
CA THR A 173 1.58 -13.42 8.31
C THR A 173 2.30 -13.99 9.54
N ALA A 174 1.96 -15.21 9.99
CA ALA A 174 2.61 -15.87 11.12
C ALA A 174 3.98 -16.46 10.77
N THR A 175 4.20 -16.81 9.50
CA THR A 175 5.53 -17.16 8.98
C THR A 175 6.35 -15.93 8.61
N GLY A 176 5.72 -14.74 8.58
CA GLY A 176 6.32 -13.50 8.09
C GLY A 176 6.53 -13.47 6.58
N GLN A 177 5.99 -14.45 5.85
CA GLN A 177 6.20 -14.58 4.40
C GLN A 177 5.53 -13.44 3.64
N GLU A 178 4.27 -13.12 3.94
CA GLU A 178 3.54 -11.99 3.33
C GLU A 178 4.30 -10.67 3.55
N ALA A 179 4.77 -10.42 4.78
CA ALA A 179 5.57 -9.24 5.10
C ALA A 179 6.91 -9.17 4.33
N ASN A 180 7.49 -10.34 4.02
CA ASN A 180 8.72 -10.43 3.21
C ASN A 180 8.43 -10.22 1.72
N ASP A 181 7.33 -10.76 1.20
CA ASP A 181 6.92 -10.60 -0.21
C ASP A 181 6.65 -9.13 -0.52
N GLU A 182 5.80 -8.49 0.29
CA GLU A 182 5.47 -7.07 0.20
C GLU A 182 6.73 -6.18 0.28
N LEU A 183 7.68 -6.52 1.16
CA LEU A 183 8.94 -5.78 1.25
C LEU A 183 9.76 -5.90 -0.03
N VAL A 184 9.80 -7.09 -0.64
CA VAL A 184 10.50 -7.31 -1.91
C VAL A 184 9.86 -6.49 -3.03
N HIS A 185 8.53 -6.41 -3.10
CA HIS A 185 7.81 -5.57 -4.07
C HIS A 185 8.24 -4.10 -3.95
N ARG A 186 8.18 -3.53 -2.74
CA ARG A 186 8.61 -2.14 -2.46
C ARG A 186 10.06 -1.88 -2.84
N ILE A 187 10.98 -2.77 -2.46
CA ILE A 187 12.41 -2.66 -2.81
C ILE A 187 12.58 -2.65 -4.34
N ASN A 188 11.89 -3.55 -5.04
CA ASN A 188 11.97 -3.66 -6.49
C ASN A 188 11.49 -2.39 -7.21
N ILE A 189 10.36 -1.82 -6.76
CA ILE A 189 9.82 -0.58 -7.31
C ILE A 189 10.77 0.58 -7.09
N VAL A 190 11.28 0.74 -5.86
CA VAL A 190 12.23 1.82 -5.53
C VAL A 190 13.49 1.73 -6.40
N GLN A 191 14.08 0.53 -6.52
CA GLN A 191 15.26 0.30 -7.36
C GLN A 191 14.97 0.60 -8.84
N TRP A 192 13.80 0.22 -9.33
CA TRP A 192 13.41 0.44 -10.73
C TRP A 192 13.21 1.93 -11.03
N VAL A 193 12.53 2.66 -10.16
CA VAL A 193 12.37 4.12 -10.29
C VAL A 193 13.73 4.82 -10.26
N GLN A 194 14.62 4.43 -9.36
CA GLN A 194 15.97 4.98 -9.31
C GLN A 194 16.76 4.69 -10.60
N LYS A 195 16.64 3.49 -11.15
CA LYS A 195 17.24 3.11 -12.44
C LYS A 195 16.69 3.97 -13.58
N ILE A 196 15.37 4.16 -13.66
CA ILE A 196 14.73 5.02 -14.67
C ILE A 196 15.26 6.45 -14.52
N LEU A 197 15.18 7.03 -13.32
CA LEU A 197 15.62 8.41 -13.07
C LEU A 197 17.11 8.64 -13.35
N ALA A 198 17.96 7.64 -13.12
CA ALA A 198 19.38 7.71 -13.47
C ALA A 198 19.61 7.72 -15.00
N GLY A 199 18.69 7.14 -15.77
CA GLY A 199 18.71 7.15 -17.24
C GLY A 199 18.02 8.38 -17.86
N VAL A 200 17.23 9.14 -17.10
CA VAL A 200 16.60 10.38 -17.59
C VAL A 200 17.67 11.47 -17.75
N PRO A 201 17.79 12.13 -18.92
CA PRO A 201 18.73 13.22 -19.12
C PRO A 201 18.53 14.36 -18.10
N PRO A 202 19.60 14.98 -17.58
CA PRO A 202 19.49 16.01 -16.54
C PRO A 202 18.51 17.14 -16.86
N GLU A 203 18.45 17.55 -18.13
CA GLU A 203 17.56 18.61 -18.62
C GLU A 203 16.08 18.21 -18.69
N GLN A 204 15.76 16.91 -18.69
CA GLN A 204 14.40 16.39 -18.70
C GLN A 204 13.93 15.95 -17.31
N ARG A 205 14.84 15.90 -16.33
CA ARG A 205 14.57 15.31 -15.02
C ARG A 205 13.46 16.03 -14.26
N GLU A 206 13.42 17.35 -14.31
CA GLU A 206 12.39 18.14 -13.63
C GLU A 206 11.00 17.93 -14.24
N ASP A 207 10.90 17.87 -15.57
CA ASP A 207 9.63 17.56 -16.26
C ASP A 207 9.15 16.14 -15.92
N TRP A 208 10.06 15.16 -15.95
CA TRP A 208 9.75 13.78 -15.59
C TRP A 208 9.21 13.68 -14.16
N ILE A 209 9.86 14.36 -13.20
CA ILE A 209 9.41 14.41 -11.80
C ILE A 209 8.05 15.10 -11.69
N ALA A 210 7.81 16.20 -12.42
CA ALA A 210 6.54 16.89 -12.42
C ALA A 210 5.39 16.01 -12.92
N ARG A 211 5.62 15.24 -14.00
CA ARG A 211 4.65 14.28 -14.55
C ARG A 211 4.35 13.14 -13.58
N LEU A 212 5.37 12.62 -12.89
CA LEU A 212 5.19 11.61 -11.86
C LEU A 212 4.34 12.13 -10.68
N ILE A 213 4.64 13.33 -10.19
CA ILE A 213 3.88 13.96 -9.10
C ILE A 213 2.43 14.21 -9.53
N ALA A 214 2.20 14.65 -10.78
CA ALA A 214 0.86 14.87 -11.30
C ALA A 214 0.04 13.56 -11.40
N ALA A 215 0.65 12.47 -11.87
CA ALA A 215 0.00 11.16 -11.93
C ALA A 215 -0.31 10.60 -10.55
N ASP A 216 0.59 10.78 -9.58
CA ASP A 216 0.33 10.40 -8.20
C ASP A 216 -0.82 11.22 -7.59
N ASP A 217 -0.87 12.54 -7.79
CA ASP A 217 -2.01 13.36 -7.35
C ASP A 217 -3.34 12.91 -7.99
N GLU A 218 -3.34 12.59 -9.29
CA GLU A 218 -4.50 12.03 -9.98
C GLU A 218 -4.96 10.72 -9.32
N ALA A 219 -4.04 9.78 -9.08
CA ALA A 219 -4.33 8.51 -8.42
C ALA A 219 -4.88 8.72 -7.00
N GLN A 220 -4.27 9.59 -6.19
CA GLN A 220 -4.74 9.86 -4.83
C GLN A 220 -6.12 10.54 -4.83
N ARG A 221 -6.41 11.42 -5.79
CA ARG A 221 -7.76 12.01 -5.95
C ARG A 221 -8.80 10.97 -6.34
N ALA A 222 -8.48 10.11 -7.30
CA ALA A 222 -9.33 9.02 -7.76
C ALA A 222 -9.67 8.03 -6.63
N LEU A 223 -8.66 7.67 -5.82
CA LEU A 223 -8.80 6.72 -4.72
C LEU A 223 -9.35 7.33 -3.43
N ASN A 224 -9.48 8.65 -3.32
CA ASN A 224 -9.86 9.33 -2.07
C ASN A 224 -11.17 8.79 -1.44
N PRO A 225 -12.29 8.62 -2.17
CA PRO A 225 -13.50 8.04 -1.58
C PRO A 225 -13.25 6.62 -1.05
N TYR A 226 -12.56 5.79 -1.85
CA TYR A 226 -12.21 4.42 -1.46
C TYR A 226 -11.32 4.40 -0.20
N LEU A 227 -10.31 5.26 -0.12
CA LEU A 227 -9.38 5.34 1.01
C LEU A 227 -10.08 5.71 2.30
N ARG A 228 -11.00 6.68 2.27
CA ARG A 228 -11.81 7.06 3.44
C ARG A 228 -12.64 5.88 3.95
N HIS A 229 -13.30 5.17 3.04
CA HIS A 229 -14.07 3.97 3.39
C HIS A 229 -13.17 2.87 3.97
N ARG A 230 -11.99 2.61 3.38
CA ARG A 230 -11.04 1.62 3.89
C ARG A 230 -10.51 2.01 5.27
N ILE A 231 -10.20 3.28 5.50
CA ILE A 231 -9.74 3.78 6.80
C ILE A 231 -10.85 3.56 7.84
N ALA A 232 -12.09 3.97 7.54
CA ALA A 232 -13.20 3.79 8.46
C ALA A 232 -13.48 2.30 8.78
N ASN A 233 -13.44 1.42 7.77
CA ASN A 233 -13.63 -0.02 7.97
C ASN A 233 -12.49 -0.64 8.79
N ALA A 234 -11.23 -0.22 8.60
CA ALA A 234 -10.12 -0.66 9.45
C ALA A 234 -10.32 -0.27 10.93
N GLY A 235 -10.82 0.94 11.19
CA GLY A 235 -11.13 1.40 12.55
C GLY A 235 -12.20 0.55 13.22
N ARG A 236 -13.20 0.08 12.47
CA ARG A 236 -14.24 -0.81 13.00
C ARG A 236 -13.76 -2.25 13.17
N ALA A 237 -13.09 -2.81 12.15
CA ALA A 237 -12.60 -4.18 12.14
C ALA A 237 -11.52 -4.43 13.21
N TRP A 238 -10.58 -3.50 13.35
CA TRP A 238 -9.41 -3.65 14.23
C TRP A 238 -9.52 -2.90 15.54
N GLN A 239 -10.53 -2.03 15.68
CA GLN A 239 -10.67 -1.10 16.81
C GLN A 239 -9.39 -0.26 17.01
N SER A 240 -8.71 0.02 15.90
CA SER A 240 -7.50 0.85 15.84
C SER A 240 -7.83 2.30 16.18
N ASP A 241 -6.91 2.97 16.86
CA ASP A 241 -6.90 4.43 16.92
C ASP A 241 -6.45 4.98 15.56
N LEU A 242 -7.35 5.74 14.94
CA LEU A 242 -7.17 6.36 13.62
C LEU A 242 -6.98 7.87 13.70
N THR A 243 -6.78 8.41 14.91
CA THR A 243 -6.48 9.83 15.10
C THR A 243 -5.26 10.19 14.26
N ASN A 244 -5.40 11.26 13.46
CA ASN A 244 -4.39 11.75 12.51
C ASN A 244 -3.97 10.77 11.40
N VAL A 245 -4.68 9.65 11.15
CA VAL A 245 -4.27 8.66 10.13
C VAL A 245 -4.13 9.25 8.72
N THR A 246 -4.96 10.22 8.36
CA THR A 246 -4.85 10.96 7.09
C THR A 246 -3.55 11.77 7.00
N GLU A 247 -3.19 12.47 8.08
CA GLU A 247 -1.97 13.27 8.13
C GLU A 247 -0.72 12.38 8.13
N ILE A 248 -0.77 11.24 8.82
CA ILE A 248 0.27 10.21 8.78
C ILE A 248 0.45 9.70 7.35
N TYR A 249 -0.66 9.36 6.67
CA TYR A 249 -0.63 8.86 5.29
C TYR A 249 0.00 9.87 4.34
N ASP A 250 -0.46 11.13 4.34
CA ASP A 250 0.09 12.16 3.45
C ASP A 250 1.56 12.49 3.78
N THR A 251 1.90 12.60 5.06
CA THR A 251 3.27 12.90 5.47
C THR A 251 4.21 11.76 5.04
N PHE A 252 3.82 10.50 5.28
CA PHE A 252 4.60 9.34 4.85
C PHE A 252 4.73 9.24 3.33
N ARG A 253 3.65 9.47 2.58
CA ARG A 253 3.67 9.58 1.11
C ARG A 253 4.70 10.61 0.65
N ARG A 254 4.70 11.82 1.24
CA ARG A 254 5.66 12.87 0.85
C ARG A 254 7.10 12.49 1.18
N GLU A 255 7.36 11.79 2.28
CA GLU A 255 8.69 11.28 2.59
C GLU A 255 9.15 10.18 1.60
N VAL A 256 8.24 9.29 1.18
CA VAL A 256 8.52 8.29 0.12
C VAL A 256 8.85 8.98 -1.20
N LEU A 257 7.99 9.89 -1.65
CA LEU A 257 8.22 10.64 -2.88
C LEU A 257 9.53 11.43 -2.81
N ALA A 258 9.81 12.08 -1.67
CA ALA A 258 11.06 12.83 -1.44
C ALA A 258 12.30 11.95 -1.63
N TYR A 259 12.26 10.73 -1.11
CA TYR A 259 13.31 9.74 -1.30
C TYR A 259 13.46 9.35 -2.78
N LEU A 260 12.35 9.09 -3.48
CA LEU A 260 12.33 8.64 -4.88
C LEU A 260 12.83 9.73 -5.84
N VAL A 261 12.34 10.97 -5.70
CA VAL A 261 12.62 12.07 -6.65
C VAL A 261 13.71 13.03 -6.18
N GLU A 262 14.34 12.73 -5.04
CA GLU A 262 15.49 13.48 -4.49
C GLU A 262 15.17 14.94 -4.16
N LYS A 263 13.93 15.23 -3.78
CA LYS A 263 13.48 16.56 -3.38
C LYS A 263 13.11 16.59 -1.90
N PRO A 264 13.23 17.73 -1.21
CA PRO A 264 12.74 17.85 0.15
C PRO A 264 11.23 17.55 0.22
N ALA A 265 10.79 16.77 1.22
CA ALA A 265 9.36 16.45 1.41
C ALA A 265 8.47 17.70 1.54
N ALA A 266 9.01 18.79 2.10
CA ALA A 266 8.32 20.07 2.21
C ALA A 266 8.06 20.77 0.86
N ALA A 267 8.78 20.40 -0.19
CA ALA A 267 8.59 20.93 -1.55
C ALA A 267 7.58 20.11 -2.37
N LEU A 268 7.09 19.00 -1.84
CA LEU A 268 6.12 18.13 -2.51
C LEU A 268 4.69 18.50 -2.12
N PRO A 269 3.72 18.39 -3.05
CA PRO A 269 2.34 18.77 -2.79
C PRO A 269 1.72 17.87 -1.72
N ALA A 270 1.08 18.51 -0.74
CA ALA A 270 0.26 17.83 0.25
C ALA A 270 -1.05 17.36 -0.40
N LEU A 271 -1.56 16.22 0.04
CA LEU A 271 -2.89 15.74 -0.34
C LEU A 271 -3.96 16.60 0.32
N THR A 272 -4.49 17.55 -0.45
CA THR A 272 -5.68 18.32 -0.04
C THR A 272 -6.95 17.47 -0.13
N SER A 273 -6.94 16.39 -0.92
CA SER A 273 -8.10 15.53 -1.18
C SER A 273 -8.56 14.73 0.03
N LEU A 274 -7.64 14.30 0.90
CA LEU A 274 -7.99 13.50 2.08
C LEU A 274 -8.44 14.35 3.29
N ALA A 275 -8.28 15.68 3.24
CA ALA A 275 -8.53 16.59 4.36
C ALA A 275 -10.00 17.02 4.57
N ALA A 276 -10.91 16.67 3.65
CA ALA A 276 -12.34 17.05 3.72
C ALA A 276 -13.21 16.04 4.47
#